data_AF-A0A2V9SCB5-F1
#
_entry.id   AF-A0A2V9SCB5-F1
#
_cell.length_a   1.000
_cell.length_b   1.000
_cell.length_c   1.000
_cell.angle_alpha   90.00
_cell.angle_beta   90.00
_cell.angle_gamma   90.00
#
_symmetry.space_group_name_H-M   'P 1'
#
loop_
_entity.id
_entity.type
_entity.pdbx_description
1 polymer ?
#
loop_
_entity_poly.entity_id
_entity_poly.type
_entity_poly.pdbx_seq_one_letter_code
_entity_poly.pdbx_strand_id
1 'polypeptide(L)'
;MNSFRHAAATLVLLFISFTLFSQNKPPESKKQEPPPAQKDKKGEAKPQPAKSAEEEKKGTLTADTLSGLQFRLIGPAAASGRVIAFAVNHKNKVEYYVGVASGGVWKTTNDGTTWTPVFDEEGSYSIGWVTLDPNDPSVVWVGAGESN
;
A
#
# COMPACT_ATOMS: atom_id res chain seq x y z
N MET A 1 32.12 5.59 51.21
CA MET A 1 32.96 4.42 51.55
C MET A 1 32.55 3.28 50.64
N ASN A 2 33.50 2.84 49.80
CA ASN A 2 33.62 1.56 49.06
C ASN A 2 32.48 1.19 48.08
N SER A 3 32.63 1.31 46.74
CA SER A 3 33.61 0.77 45.77
C SER A 3 33.29 -0.64 45.27
N PHE A 4 33.11 -0.78 43.94
CA PHE A 4 33.45 -1.90 43.01
C PHE A 4 32.52 -1.76 41.78
N ARG A 5 32.84 -1.13 40.63
CA ARG A 5 33.91 -1.32 39.61
C ARG A 5 34.07 -2.75 39.09
N HIS A 6 33.46 -3.02 37.92
CA HIS A 6 33.91 -3.87 36.80
C HIS A 6 33.21 -3.25 35.55
N ALA A 7 33.83 -2.60 34.56
CA ALA A 7 34.87 -3.02 33.59
C ALA A 7 34.52 -4.38 32.95
N ALA A 8 34.50 -4.64 31.65
CA ALA A 8 34.76 -3.95 30.39
C ALA A 8 34.30 -4.94 29.26
N ALA A 9 34.55 -4.60 27.98
CA ALA A 9 34.68 -5.52 26.83
C ALA A 9 33.36 -6.08 26.20
N THR A 10 33.09 -6.08 24.89
CA THR A 10 33.81 -5.69 23.67
C THR A 10 32.80 -5.55 22.53
N LEU A 11 32.99 -4.51 21.72
CA LEU A 11 32.40 -4.23 20.41
C LEU A 11 32.77 -5.32 19.38
N VAL A 12 31.79 -5.94 18.71
CA VAL A 12 32.04 -6.63 17.43
C VAL A 12 31.07 -6.11 16.39
N LEU A 13 31.56 -5.14 15.61
CA LEU A 13 31.04 -4.71 14.33
C LEU A 13 31.54 -5.71 13.28
N LEU A 14 30.63 -6.39 12.58
CA LEU A 14 30.96 -7.18 11.40
C LEU A 14 30.10 -6.70 10.23
N PHE A 15 30.68 -5.77 9.47
CA PHE A 15 30.25 -5.41 8.12
C PHE A 15 30.63 -6.56 7.18
N ILE A 16 29.65 -7.21 6.58
CA ILE A 16 29.84 -7.98 5.34
C ILE A 16 28.87 -7.42 4.31
N SER A 17 29.38 -6.55 3.44
CA SER A 17 28.75 -6.22 2.17
C SER A 17 28.99 -7.36 1.20
N PHE A 18 27.91 -7.93 0.66
CA PHE A 18 27.96 -8.58 -0.64
C PHE A 18 26.62 -8.34 -1.35
N THR A 19 26.60 -7.33 -2.21
CA THR A 19 25.56 -7.09 -3.20
C THR A 19 25.58 -8.25 -4.19
N LEU A 20 24.52 -9.05 -4.27
CA LEU A 20 24.19 -9.77 -5.49
C LEU A 20 22.69 -9.70 -5.74
N PHE A 21 22.37 -8.90 -6.74
CA PHE A 21 21.10 -8.73 -7.40
C PHE A 21 20.63 -10.08 -7.95
N SER A 22 19.64 -10.73 -7.33
CA SER A 22 18.99 -11.91 -7.88
C SER A 22 17.57 -11.54 -8.31
N GLN A 23 17.36 -11.63 -9.63
CA GLN A 23 16.12 -11.34 -10.35
C GLN A 23 14.93 -12.12 -9.81
N ASN A 24 13.85 -11.40 -9.43
CA ASN A 24 12.51 -11.97 -9.33
C ASN A 24 12.04 -12.34 -10.75
N LYS A 25 11.97 -13.64 -11.04
CA LYS A 25 11.38 -14.16 -12.28
C LYS A 25 9.84 -14.13 -12.14
N PRO A 26 9.09 -13.44 -13.04
CA PRO A 26 7.63 -13.43 -12.96
C PRO A 26 7.01 -14.80 -13.32
N PRO A 27 5.80 -15.11 -12.82
CA PRO A 27 5.16 -16.40 -13.02
C PRO A 27 4.80 -16.66 -14.49
N GLU A 28 5.07 -17.88 -14.92
CA GLU A 28 4.92 -18.41 -16.28
C GLU A 28 3.43 -18.56 -16.66
N SER A 29 2.98 -17.85 -17.70
CA SER A 29 1.62 -17.98 -18.23
C SER A 29 1.48 -19.31 -18.98
N LYS A 30 0.58 -20.20 -18.53
CA LYS A 30 0.20 -21.40 -19.28
C LYS A 30 -0.48 -20.99 -20.59
N LYS A 31 0.21 -21.20 -21.72
CA LYS A 31 -0.38 -21.10 -23.07
C LYS A 31 -1.20 -22.37 -23.35
N GLN A 32 -2.49 -22.19 -23.62
CA GLN A 32 -3.34 -23.16 -24.28
C GLN A 32 -2.81 -23.45 -25.69
N GLU A 33 -2.72 -24.74 -26.03
CA GLU A 33 -2.29 -25.21 -27.34
C GLU A 33 -3.48 -25.19 -28.32
N PRO A 34 -3.37 -24.54 -29.49
CA PRO A 34 -4.44 -24.57 -30.49
C PRO A 34 -4.40 -25.88 -31.31
N PRO A 35 -5.58 -26.40 -31.74
CA PRO A 35 -5.69 -27.64 -32.52
C PRO A 35 -5.07 -27.53 -33.93
N PRO A 36 -4.74 -28.68 -34.57
CA PRO A 36 -3.72 -28.76 -35.61
C PRO A 36 -4.15 -28.21 -36.98
N ALA A 37 -3.12 -27.78 -37.71
CA ALA A 37 -3.16 -27.07 -38.98
C ALA A 37 -3.77 -27.85 -40.16
N GLN A 38 -4.52 -27.14 -41.01
CA GLN A 38 -4.69 -27.46 -42.43
C GLN A 38 -3.77 -26.57 -43.27
N LYS A 39 -2.94 -27.20 -44.10
CA LYS A 39 -2.07 -26.56 -45.10
C LYS A 39 -2.92 -26.12 -46.29
N ASP A 40 -2.64 -24.93 -46.83
CA ASP A 40 -2.55 -24.73 -48.27
C ASP A 40 -1.91 -23.39 -48.69
N LYS A 41 -0.84 -23.54 -49.51
CA LYS A 41 -0.44 -22.73 -50.68
C LYS A 41 0.19 -21.33 -50.52
N LYS A 42 1.52 -21.33 -50.70
CA LYS A 42 2.31 -20.68 -51.78
C LYS A 42 2.11 -19.17 -52.03
N GLY A 43 3.18 -18.40 -51.83
CA GLY A 43 3.41 -17.14 -52.54
C GLY A 43 4.33 -16.15 -51.82
N GLU A 44 5.64 -16.17 -52.12
CA GLU A 44 6.53 -15.04 -51.86
C GLU A 44 6.16 -13.85 -52.75
N ALA A 45 6.05 -12.66 -52.17
CA ALA A 45 6.55 -11.41 -52.73
C ALA A 45 6.43 -10.27 -51.70
N LYS A 46 7.57 -9.71 -51.27
CA LYS A 46 7.66 -8.40 -50.61
C LYS A 46 8.32 -7.44 -51.60
N PRO A 47 7.78 -6.22 -51.73
CA PRO A 47 8.67 -5.06 -51.61
C PRO A 47 8.07 -3.93 -50.75
N GLN A 48 8.79 -3.63 -49.66
CA GLN A 48 9.16 -2.31 -49.08
C GLN A 48 8.12 -1.19 -48.79
N PRO A 49 8.46 -0.24 -47.88
CA PRO A 49 7.57 0.19 -46.80
C PRO A 49 6.73 1.42 -47.17
N ALA A 50 5.42 1.31 -47.02
CA ALA A 50 4.54 2.47 -46.97
C ALA A 50 4.72 3.17 -45.63
N LYS A 51 5.65 4.13 -45.60
CA LYS A 51 5.67 5.25 -44.66
C LYS A 51 4.32 5.96 -44.76
N SER A 52 3.36 5.55 -43.95
CA SER A 52 2.02 6.11 -43.93
C SER A 52 1.67 6.42 -42.48
N ALA A 53 1.52 7.72 -42.25
CA ALA A 53 0.84 8.34 -41.13
C ALA A 53 1.14 7.73 -39.76
N GLU A 54 2.18 8.27 -39.11
CA GLU A 54 2.13 8.50 -37.69
C GLU A 54 0.90 9.41 -37.45
N GLU A 55 -0.27 8.80 -37.26
CA GLU A 55 -1.43 9.46 -36.67
C GLU A 55 -0.99 9.86 -35.26
N GLU A 56 -0.57 11.11 -35.11
CA GLU A 56 -0.60 11.80 -33.83
C GLU A 56 -2.00 11.59 -33.25
N LYS A 57 -2.14 10.65 -32.31
CA LYS A 57 -3.27 10.57 -31.40
C LYS A 57 -3.25 11.82 -30.53
N LYS A 58 -3.68 12.93 -31.13
CA LYS A 58 -3.91 14.20 -30.46
C LYS A 58 -5.08 13.98 -29.50
N GLY A 59 -4.76 13.86 -28.21
CA GLY A 59 -5.71 14.01 -27.12
C GLY A 59 -6.44 12.75 -26.65
N THR A 60 -5.75 11.62 -26.48
CA THR A 60 -6.32 10.52 -25.65
C THR A 60 -5.72 10.58 -24.26
N LEU A 61 -6.54 10.61 -23.20
CA LEU A 61 -6.07 10.47 -21.83
C LEU A 61 -5.42 9.09 -21.66
N THR A 62 -4.11 9.04 -21.46
CA THR A 62 -3.35 7.83 -21.14
C THR A 62 -2.91 7.84 -19.67
N ALA A 63 -2.56 6.68 -19.12
CA ALA A 63 -2.02 6.58 -17.77
C ALA A 63 -0.81 7.51 -17.57
N ASP A 64 0.07 7.60 -18.56
CA ASP A 64 1.23 8.50 -18.54
C ASP A 64 0.82 9.98 -18.43
N THR A 65 -0.22 10.42 -19.17
CA THR A 65 -0.72 11.80 -19.09
C THR A 65 -1.40 12.14 -17.75
N LEU A 66 -1.85 11.14 -16.98
CA LEU A 66 -2.51 11.32 -15.69
C LEU A 66 -1.59 10.99 -14.50
N SER A 67 -0.40 10.46 -14.74
CA SER A 67 0.53 9.96 -13.72
C SER A 67 0.98 11.04 -12.71
N GLY A 68 0.95 12.31 -13.11
CA GLY A 68 1.27 13.45 -12.24
C GLY A 68 0.10 13.96 -11.39
N LEU A 69 -1.11 13.41 -11.55
CA LEU A 69 -2.25 13.82 -10.74
C LEU A 69 -2.19 13.15 -9.37
N GLN A 70 -2.40 13.96 -8.33
CA GLN A 70 -2.49 13.47 -6.96
C GLN A 70 -3.89 13.74 -6.42
N PHE A 71 -4.44 12.75 -5.72
CA PHE A 71 -5.61 12.99 -4.89
C PHE A 71 -5.24 13.96 -3.78
N ARG A 72 -6.08 14.98 -3.60
CA ARG A 72 -5.98 15.88 -2.46
C ARG A 72 -7.34 15.99 -1.80
N LEU A 73 -7.32 16.10 -0.48
CA LEU A 73 -8.51 16.46 0.27
C LEU A 73 -8.89 17.90 -0.10
N ILE A 74 -10.08 18.07 -0.66
CA ILE A 74 -10.68 19.40 -0.88
C ILE A 74 -11.46 19.89 0.35
N GLY A 75 -11.60 19.02 1.36
CA GLY A 75 -12.36 19.27 2.57
C GLY A 75 -13.87 19.28 2.30
N PRO A 76 -14.70 18.75 3.22
CA PRO A 76 -16.13 19.02 3.21
C PRO A 76 -16.43 20.35 3.93
N ALA A 77 -17.46 21.07 3.50
CA ALA A 77 -17.95 22.26 4.22
C ALA A 77 -18.51 21.92 5.63
N ALA A 78 -18.90 20.65 5.83
CA ALA A 78 -19.18 20.03 7.13
C ALA A 78 -18.80 18.54 7.04
N ALA A 79 -17.71 18.13 7.67
CA ALA A 79 -17.36 16.71 7.79
C ALA A 79 -18.23 16.07 8.86
N SER A 80 -19.22 15.27 8.47
CA SER A 80 -19.90 14.38 9.40
C SER A 80 -19.60 12.93 9.03
N GLY A 81 -19.46 12.10 10.04
CA GLY A 81 -19.20 10.66 9.93
C GLY A 81 -19.49 10.01 11.27
N ARG A 82 -19.84 8.72 11.25
CA ARG A 82 -20.11 7.97 12.48
C ARG A 82 -18.84 7.30 12.96
N VAL A 83 -18.26 7.83 14.05
CA VAL A 83 -17.23 7.15 14.82
C VAL A 83 -17.93 6.15 15.74
N ILE A 84 -17.58 4.88 15.63
CA ILE A 84 -18.22 3.80 16.38
C ILE A 84 -17.23 2.92 17.15
N ALA A 85 -15.93 3.07 16.88
CA ALA A 85 -14.87 2.43 17.65
C ALA A 85 -13.78 3.43 18.02
N PHE A 86 -13.20 3.28 19.21
CA PHE A 86 -12.20 4.18 19.77
C PHE A 86 -11.23 3.39 20.63
N ALA A 87 -9.92 3.57 20.43
CA ALA A 87 -8.90 2.85 21.18
C ALA A 87 -7.68 3.72 21.46
N VAL A 88 -7.34 3.86 22.75
CA VAL A 88 -6.29 4.77 23.23
C VAL A 88 -5.03 4.00 23.60
N ASN A 89 -3.87 4.52 23.22
CA ASN A 89 -2.60 4.00 23.69
C ASN A 89 -2.42 4.29 25.19
N HIS A 90 -2.40 3.23 26.01
CA HIS A 90 -2.29 3.34 27.46
C HIS A 90 -0.91 3.86 27.93
N LYS A 91 0.13 3.76 27.10
CA LYS A 91 1.47 4.32 27.36
C LYS A 91 1.60 5.77 26.90
N ASN A 92 0.75 6.20 25.95
CA ASN A 92 0.78 7.54 25.38
C ASN A 92 -0.61 8.02 24.95
N LYS A 93 -1.29 8.77 25.81
CA LYS A 93 -2.71 9.14 25.59
C LYS A 93 -2.95 10.14 24.45
N VAL A 94 -1.90 10.79 23.92
CA VAL A 94 -2.05 11.64 22.72
C VAL A 94 -2.08 10.84 21.41
N GLU A 95 -1.82 9.52 21.50
CA GLU A 95 -1.94 8.58 20.40
C GLU A 95 -3.17 7.69 20.59
N TYR A 96 -4.06 7.74 19.61
CA TYR A 96 -5.26 6.90 19.60
C TYR A 96 -5.78 6.65 18.18
N TYR A 97 -6.61 5.62 18.07
CA TYR A 97 -7.18 5.14 16.84
C TYR A 97 -8.71 5.22 16.91
N VAL A 98 -9.33 5.51 15.78
CA VAL A 98 -10.79 5.54 15.62
C VAL A 98 -11.22 4.70 14.44
N GLY A 99 -12.25 3.89 14.65
CA GLY A 99 -12.94 3.14 13.59
C GLY A 99 -14.21 3.88 13.19
N VAL A 100 -14.39 4.03 11.88
CA VAL A 100 -15.52 4.74 11.29
C VAL A 100 -16.46 3.73 10.63
N ALA A 101 -17.76 3.92 10.79
CA ALA A 101 -18.79 3.06 10.17
C ALA A 101 -18.61 2.96 8.64
N SER A 102 -18.08 4.01 8.04
CA SER A 102 -17.80 4.15 6.60
C SER A 102 -16.62 5.11 6.45
N GLY A 103 -15.41 4.58 6.39
CA GLY A 103 -14.20 5.41 6.32
C GLY A 103 -12.92 4.78 6.87
N GLY A 104 -12.91 3.47 7.16
CA GLY A 104 -11.71 2.79 7.64
C GLY A 104 -11.28 3.17 9.06
N VAL A 105 -9.97 3.04 9.33
CA VAL A 105 -9.33 3.37 10.61
C VAL A 105 -8.45 4.60 10.46
N TRP A 106 -8.57 5.51 11.42
CA TRP A 106 -7.76 6.72 11.49
C TRP A 106 -6.95 6.75 12.78
N LYS A 107 -5.72 7.24 12.68
CA LYS A 107 -4.78 7.41 13.80
C LYS A 107 -4.51 8.89 14.02
N THR A 108 -4.40 9.29 15.28
CA THR A 108 -3.75 10.55 15.67
C THR A 108 -2.56 10.27 16.57
N THR A 109 -1.61 11.20 16.59
CA THR A 109 -0.45 11.24 17.50
C THR A 109 -0.30 12.59 18.20
N ASN A 110 -1.27 13.49 17.99
CA ASN A 110 -1.27 14.87 18.49
C ASN A 110 -2.63 15.25 19.05
N ASP A 111 -3.20 14.34 19.83
CA ASP A 111 -4.45 14.54 20.58
C ASP A 111 -5.64 14.96 19.71
N GLY A 112 -5.73 14.39 18.51
CA GLY A 112 -6.86 14.59 17.60
C GLY A 112 -6.78 15.88 16.77
N THR A 113 -5.68 16.62 16.84
CA THR A 113 -5.46 17.83 16.02
C THR A 113 -5.37 17.47 14.53
N THR A 114 -4.66 16.40 14.20
CA THR A 114 -4.58 15.85 12.84
C THR A 114 -4.72 14.33 12.86
N TRP A 115 -5.16 13.79 11.72
CA TRP A 115 -5.45 12.38 11.55
C TRP A 115 -4.79 11.82 10.30
N THR A 116 -4.32 10.58 10.40
CA THR A 116 -3.73 9.81 9.31
C THR A 116 -4.59 8.57 9.07
N PRO A 117 -5.05 8.31 7.83
CA PRO A 117 -5.70 7.05 7.51
C PRO A 117 -4.65 5.92 7.56
N VAL A 118 -4.96 4.82 8.21
CA VAL A 118 -4.04 3.68 8.39
C VAL A 118 -4.61 2.36 7.86
N PHE A 119 -5.71 2.42 7.13
CA PHE A 119 -6.47 1.25 6.66
C PHE A 119 -6.87 1.34 5.18
N ASP A 120 -6.29 2.29 4.42
CA ASP A 120 -6.67 2.56 3.03
C ASP A 120 -6.27 1.44 2.06
N GLU A 121 -5.30 0.61 2.43
CA GLU A 121 -4.82 -0.52 1.64
C GLU A 121 -5.59 -1.83 1.92
N GLU A 122 -6.54 -1.79 2.86
CA GLU A 122 -7.27 -2.97 3.33
C GLU A 122 -8.65 -3.10 2.68
N GLY A 123 -9.19 -4.32 2.69
CA GLY A 123 -10.42 -4.63 1.94
C GLY A 123 -11.73 -4.10 2.53
N SER A 124 -11.76 -3.75 3.83
CA SER A 124 -13.00 -3.31 4.49
C SER A 124 -13.08 -1.80 4.65
N TYR A 125 -14.16 -1.22 4.15
CA TYR A 125 -14.46 0.20 4.34
C TYR A 125 -15.16 0.51 5.67
N SER A 126 -15.86 -0.48 6.24
CA SER A 126 -16.68 -0.36 7.44
C SER A 126 -15.98 -1.00 8.63
N ILE A 127 -15.81 -0.23 9.72
CA ILE A 127 -15.08 -0.66 10.92
C ILE A 127 -15.97 -0.52 12.15
N GLY A 128 -16.32 -1.64 12.79
CA GLY A 128 -17.12 -1.68 14.01
C GLY A 128 -16.30 -1.85 15.30
N TRP A 129 -15.03 -2.24 15.20
CA TRP A 129 -14.18 -2.43 16.38
C TRP A 129 -12.71 -2.11 16.12
N VAL A 130 -12.06 -1.50 17.12
CA VAL A 130 -10.61 -1.29 17.16
C VAL A 130 -10.14 -1.50 18.60
N THR A 131 -9.06 -2.24 18.80
CA THR A 131 -8.42 -2.37 20.12
C THR A 131 -6.90 -2.50 19.98
N LEU A 132 -6.17 -2.05 21.01
CA LEU A 132 -4.72 -2.23 21.09
C LEU A 132 -4.40 -3.42 21.99
N ASP A 133 -3.26 -4.07 21.75
CA ASP A 133 -2.73 -5.05 22.70
C ASP A 133 -2.34 -4.35 24.02
N PRO A 134 -2.78 -4.88 25.18
CA PRO A 134 -2.51 -4.27 26.49
C PRO A 134 -1.04 -4.32 26.92
N ASN A 135 -0.23 -5.21 26.34
CA ASN A 135 1.20 -5.33 26.61
C ASN A 135 2.03 -4.54 25.58
N ASP A 136 1.58 -4.52 24.32
CA ASP A 136 2.25 -3.85 23.20
C ASP A 136 1.30 -2.98 22.36
N PRO A 137 1.18 -1.67 22.65
CA PRO A 137 0.35 -0.74 21.88
C PRO A 137 0.70 -0.59 20.39
N SER A 138 1.83 -1.14 19.92
CA SER A 138 2.14 -1.16 18.49
C SER A 138 1.30 -2.17 17.71
N VAL A 139 0.69 -3.14 18.40
CA VAL A 139 -0.23 -4.13 17.82
C VAL A 139 -1.66 -3.64 17.93
N VAL A 140 -2.32 -3.51 16.77
CA VAL A 140 -3.70 -3.03 16.65
C VAL A 140 -4.56 -4.11 16.00
N TRP A 141 -5.70 -4.43 16.63
CA TRP A 141 -6.69 -5.35 16.11
C TRP A 141 -7.90 -4.58 15.58
N VAL A 142 -8.35 -4.93 14.39
CA VAL A 142 -9.44 -4.24 13.69
C VAL A 142 -10.55 -5.25 13.35
N GLY A 143 -11.77 -4.94 13.76
CA GLY A 143 -12.98 -5.68 13.41
C GLY A 143 -13.73 -4.99 12.27
N ALA A 144 -13.83 -5.66 11.13
CA ALA A 144 -14.57 -5.20 9.95
C ALA A 144 -16.08 -5.41 10.10
N GLY A 145 -16.87 -4.53 9.46
CA GLY A 145 -18.33 -4.50 9.54
C GLY A 145 -18.85 -3.77 10.78
N GLU A 146 -20.09 -3.31 10.74
CA GLU A 146 -20.75 -2.59 11.83
C GLU A 146 -22.24 -2.92 11.92
N SER A 147 -22.81 -2.76 13.11
CA SER A 147 -24.23 -3.00 13.38
C SER A 147 -25.02 -1.70 13.26
N ASN A 148 -26.03 -1.69 12.39
CA ASN A 148 -26.88 -0.53 12.11
C ASN A 148 -28.34 -0.73 12.52
#